data_AF-A0A376VAV1-F1
#
_entry.id   AF-A0A376VAV1-F1
#
_cell.length_a   1.000
_cell.length_b   1.000
_cell.length_c   1.000
_cell.angle_alpha   90.00
_cell.angle_beta   90.00
_cell.angle_gamma   90.00
#
_symmetry.space_group_name_H-M   'P 1'
#
loop_
_entity.id
_entity.type
_entity.pdbx_description
1 polymer ?
#
loop_
_entity_poly.entity_id
_entity_poly.type
_entity_poly.pdbx_seq_one_letter_code
_entity_poly.pdbx_strand_id
1 'polypeptide(L)'
;MLAIYIGLFMNGAVFYRRFGSYAHDFTVWKGISAVVELAATVLVTFFLLRLLSLFGRRSWRILASLVVLFSAGASYYMTFLNVVIGYGIIASVMTTDIDLSKEVVGLNFILWLIAVSALPLILIWNNRCRYTLLRQLRTQGSVFAAWRSSYWRVLWFGHRFVCWISSRRKWRGRPAFDLPSYGGVVANSYLPSNWLSALGLYAWARVDESSDNNSLLNPAKKFTYQAPQNVDDTYVVFIIGETTRWDHMGIFGYERNTTPKLAQEKNLAAFRGYSCDTATNSHCVACLYDRVGRKIIRSAH
;
A
#
# COMPACT_ATOMS: atom_id res chain seq x y z
N MET A 1 2.91 -7.98 24.18
CA MET A 1 4.28 -7.51 23.91
C MET A 1 4.56 -7.37 22.42
N LEU A 2 4.61 -8.44 21.62
CA LEU A 2 4.86 -8.33 20.15
C LEU A 2 3.87 -7.41 19.41
N ALA A 3 2.57 -7.54 19.68
CA ALA A 3 1.55 -6.65 19.09
C ALA A 3 1.70 -5.17 19.50
N ILE A 4 2.19 -4.90 20.71
CA ILE A 4 2.45 -3.53 21.17
C ILE A 4 3.68 -2.97 20.45
N TYR A 5 4.72 -3.78 20.27
CA TYR A 5 5.92 -3.39 19.55
C TYR A 5 5.62 -3.08 18.07
N ILE A 6 4.95 -3.99 17.36
CA ILE A 6 4.60 -3.77 15.95
C ILE A 6 3.55 -2.66 15.82
N GLY A 7 2.51 -2.69 16.65
CA GLY A 7 1.37 -1.78 16.57
C GLY A 7 1.69 -0.34 16.97
N LEU A 8 2.58 -0.13 17.94
CA LEU A 8 2.94 1.20 18.44
C LEU A 8 4.34 1.65 18.00
N PHE A 9 5.38 0.88 18.33
CA PHE A 9 6.77 1.32 18.11
C PHE A 9 7.11 1.42 16.62
N MET A 10 6.79 0.39 15.82
CA MET A 10 7.09 0.39 14.39
C MET A 10 6.22 1.36 13.57
N ASN A 11 5.04 1.73 14.10
CA ASN A 11 4.16 2.74 13.53
C ASN A 11 4.43 4.16 14.07
N GLY A 12 5.46 4.35 14.91
CA GLY A 12 5.76 5.62 15.57
C GLY A 12 5.90 6.80 14.59
N ALA A 13 6.57 6.59 13.45
CA ALA A 13 6.72 7.62 12.42
C ALA A 13 5.38 8.03 11.78
N VAL A 14 4.48 7.07 11.55
CA VAL A 14 3.14 7.32 11.01
C VAL A 14 2.32 8.14 12.02
N PHE A 15 2.42 7.80 13.29
CA PHE A 15 1.78 8.55 14.37
C PHE A 15 2.33 9.96 14.50
N TYR A 16 3.66 10.14 14.45
CA TYR A 16 4.26 11.47 14.50
C TYR A 16 3.77 12.37 13.36
N ARG A 17 3.75 11.88 12.13
CA ARG A 17 3.26 12.63 10.96
C ARG A 17 1.78 12.97 11.06
N ARG A 18 0.96 12.05 11.56
CA ARG A 18 -0.49 12.20 11.65
C ARG A 18 -0.94 13.03 12.84
N PHE A 19 -0.27 12.90 13.99
CA PHE A 19 -0.54 13.68 15.21
C PHE A 19 0.17 15.02 15.24
N GLY A 20 1.28 15.20 14.51
CA GLY A 20 1.90 16.52 14.30
C GLY A 20 0.92 17.51 13.65
N SER A 21 0.07 17.04 12.74
CA SER A 21 -1.01 17.86 12.15
C SER A 21 -2.16 18.15 13.15
N TYR A 22 -2.35 17.32 14.17
CA TYR A 22 -3.36 17.55 15.21
C TYR A 22 -2.90 18.47 16.34
N ALA A 23 -1.59 18.62 16.55
CA ALA A 23 -1.01 19.45 17.61
C ALA A 23 -1.29 20.96 17.43
N HIS A 24 -1.50 21.43 16.20
CA HIS A 24 -1.81 22.84 15.93
C HIS A 24 -3.26 23.24 16.29
N ASP A 25 -4.19 22.29 16.42
CA ASP A 25 -5.61 22.53 16.69
C ASP A 25 -6.13 21.47 17.68
N PHE A 26 -5.72 21.59 18.95
CA PHE A 26 -6.04 20.61 19.99
C PHE A 26 -7.53 20.65 20.34
N THR A 27 -8.29 19.65 19.91
CA THR A 27 -9.68 19.44 20.35
C THR A 27 -9.80 18.06 21.00
N VAL A 28 -10.59 17.96 22.08
CA VAL A 28 -10.81 16.71 22.84
C VAL A 28 -11.20 15.54 21.93
N TRP A 29 -12.00 15.83 20.89
CA TRP A 29 -12.42 14.85 19.89
C TRP A 29 -11.27 14.27 19.04
N LYS A 30 -10.24 15.07 18.75
CA LYS A 30 -9.03 14.61 18.04
C LYS A 30 -8.19 13.69 18.92
N GLY A 31 -8.09 14.00 20.22
CA GLY A 31 -7.44 13.14 21.21
C GLY A 31 -8.10 11.78 21.35
N ILE A 32 -9.44 11.73 21.41
CA ILE A 32 -10.18 10.47 21.46
C ILE A 32 -9.96 9.66 20.17
N SER A 33 -9.97 10.30 18.99
CA SER A 33 -9.70 9.59 17.74
C SER A 33 -8.28 9.02 17.67
N ALA A 34 -7.29 9.73 18.22
CA ALA A 34 -5.91 9.25 18.29
C ALA A 34 -5.79 7.96 19.12
N VAL A 35 -6.41 7.95 20.29
CA VAL A 35 -6.42 6.78 21.20
C VAL A 35 -7.13 5.59 20.55
N VAL A 36 -8.25 5.84 19.85
CA VAL A 36 -8.97 4.79 19.13
C VAL A 36 -8.13 4.21 17.98
N GLU A 37 -7.44 5.05 17.20
CA GLU A 37 -6.54 4.58 16.13
C GLU A 37 -5.37 3.75 16.70
N LEU A 38 -4.73 4.21 17.78
CA LEU A 38 -3.65 3.49 18.47
C LEU A 38 -4.11 2.14 19.05
N ALA A 39 -5.29 2.11 19.67
CA ALA A 39 -5.86 0.87 20.21
C ALA A 39 -6.22 -0.11 19.08
N ALA A 40 -6.74 0.40 17.97
CA ALA A 40 -7.11 -0.42 16.82
C ALA A 40 -5.88 -1.10 16.19
N THR A 41 -4.75 -0.41 16.02
CA THR A 41 -3.52 -1.03 15.45
C THR A 41 -3.00 -2.16 16.35
N VAL A 42 -3.00 -1.97 17.66
CA VAL A 42 -2.60 -3.01 18.63
C VAL A 42 -3.57 -4.20 18.63
N LEU A 43 -4.87 -3.95 18.52
CA LEU A 43 -5.88 -5.02 18.48
C LEU A 43 -5.80 -5.84 17.18
N VAL A 44 -5.62 -5.18 16.03
CA VAL A 44 -5.49 -5.85 14.73
C VAL A 44 -4.20 -6.67 14.67
N THR A 45 -3.06 -6.11 15.10
CA THR A 45 -1.78 -6.84 15.19
C THR A 45 -1.88 -8.06 16.11
N PHE A 46 -2.54 -7.92 17.26
CA PHE A 46 -2.77 -9.01 18.20
C PHE A 46 -3.64 -10.11 17.60
N PHE A 47 -4.74 -9.73 16.96
CA PHE A 47 -5.64 -10.68 16.29
C PHE A 47 -4.90 -11.46 15.20
N LEU A 48 -4.11 -10.78 14.37
CA LEU A 48 -3.32 -11.41 13.31
C LEU A 48 -2.29 -12.41 13.86
N LEU A 49 -1.46 -12.01 14.82
CA LEU A 49 -0.47 -12.91 15.42
C LEU A 49 -1.11 -14.11 16.09
N ARG A 50 -2.33 -13.94 16.60
CA ARG A 50 -3.10 -15.00 17.22
C ARG A 50 -3.69 -15.95 16.17
N LEU A 51 -4.20 -15.44 15.04
CA LEU A 51 -4.63 -16.26 13.90
C LEU A 51 -3.48 -17.13 13.39
N LEU A 52 -2.28 -16.56 13.23
CA LEU A 52 -1.08 -17.31 12.82
C LEU A 52 -0.70 -18.43 13.80
N SER A 53 -1.06 -18.30 15.09
CA SER A 53 -0.79 -19.33 16.09
C SER A 53 -1.68 -20.59 15.93
N LEU A 54 -2.70 -20.56 15.05
CA LEU A 54 -3.52 -21.73 14.75
C LEU A 54 -2.76 -22.77 13.93
N PHE A 55 -1.85 -22.35 13.04
CA PHE A 55 -1.11 -23.22 12.12
C PHE A 55 0.00 -24.07 12.79
N GLY A 56 0.08 -24.06 14.12
CA GLY A 56 1.04 -24.85 14.89
C GLY A 56 2.28 -24.08 15.34
N ARG A 57 3.13 -24.74 16.14
CA ARG A 57 4.24 -24.10 16.86
C ARG A 57 5.38 -23.62 15.95
N ARG A 58 5.79 -24.47 15.00
CA ARG A 58 6.88 -24.15 14.05
C ARG A 58 6.41 -23.09 13.06
N SER A 59 5.23 -23.28 12.48
CA SER A 59 4.60 -22.34 11.55
C SER A 59 4.43 -20.95 12.17
N TRP A 60 3.96 -20.86 13.42
CA TRP A 60 3.85 -19.57 14.12
C TRP A 60 5.18 -18.83 14.25
N ARG A 61 6.27 -19.53 14.60
CA ARG A 61 7.59 -18.90 14.74
C ARG A 61 8.10 -18.34 13.41
N ILE A 62 7.94 -19.10 12.34
CA ILE A 62 8.37 -18.70 10.99
C ILE A 62 7.51 -17.52 10.51
N LEU A 63 6.18 -17.66 10.57
CA LEU A 63 5.25 -16.63 10.08
C LEU A 63 5.34 -15.33 10.91
N ALA A 64 5.47 -15.41 12.24
CA ALA A 64 5.66 -14.22 13.07
C ALA A 64 7.00 -13.52 12.78
N SER A 65 8.07 -14.28 12.52
CA SER A 65 9.37 -13.71 12.13
C SER A 65 9.26 -12.99 10.78
N LEU A 66 8.58 -13.60 9.80
CA LEU A 66 8.32 -12.97 8.48
C LEU A 66 7.50 -11.69 8.61
N VAL A 67 6.43 -11.69 9.41
CA VAL A 67 5.61 -10.50 9.66
C VAL A 67 6.44 -9.37 10.27
N VAL A 68 7.32 -9.68 11.23
CA VAL A 68 8.23 -8.68 11.83
C VAL A 68 9.21 -8.13 10.81
N LEU A 69 9.84 -8.99 9.99
CA LEU A 69 10.81 -8.57 8.97
C LEU A 69 10.17 -7.69 7.90
N PHE A 70 9.04 -8.11 7.33
CA PHE A 70 8.32 -7.30 6.34
C PHE A 70 7.80 -5.99 6.94
N SER A 71 7.32 -6.03 8.19
CA SER A 71 6.88 -4.80 8.86
C SER A 71 8.06 -3.85 9.16
N ALA A 72 9.26 -4.37 9.42
CA ALA A 72 10.45 -3.57 9.68
C ALA A 72 10.97 -2.89 8.41
N GLY A 73 11.00 -3.63 7.30
CA GLY A 73 11.31 -3.06 5.98
C GLY A 73 10.29 -2.00 5.57
N ALA A 74 9.00 -2.29 5.74
CA ALA A 74 7.93 -1.34 5.49
C ALA A 74 8.05 -0.08 6.37
N SER A 75 8.36 -0.22 7.66
CA SER A 75 8.58 0.89 8.60
C SER A 75 9.73 1.81 8.16
N TYR A 76 10.82 1.27 7.60
CA TYR A 76 11.92 2.07 7.06
C TYR A 76 11.44 2.99 5.93
N TYR A 77 10.78 2.44 4.91
CA TYR A 77 10.28 3.22 3.78
C TYR A 77 9.21 4.24 4.19
N MET A 78 8.40 3.90 5.20
CA MET A 78 7.43 4.84 5.78
C MET A 78 8.09 6.01 6.51
N THR A 79 9.19 5.75 7.22
CA THR A 79 9.86 6.75 8.06
C THR A 79 10.75 7.67 7.25
N PHE A 80 11.59 7.11 6.37
CA PHE A 80 12.60 7.88 5.64
C PHE A 80 12.10 8.40 4.29
N LEU A 81 11.33 7.59 3.55
CA LEU A 81 10.81 7.97 2.23
C LEU A 81 9.38 8.53 2.28
N ASN A 82 8.76 8.56 3.47
CA ASN A 82 7.38 9.03 3.66
C ASN A 82 6.32 8.28 2.82
N VAL A 83 6.66 7.09 2.36
CA VAL A 83 5.83 6.29 1.45
C VAL A 83 4.60 5.72 2.17
N VAL A 84 3.46 5.65 1.48
CA VAL A 84 2.25 4.93 1.94
C VAL A 84 2.17 3.62 1.16
N ILE A 85 2.20 2.48 1.86
CA ILE A 85 2.19 1.16 1.23
C ILE A 85 0.77 0.80 0.83
N GLY A 86 0.45 1.06 -0.44
CA GLY A 86 -0.79 0.62 -1.09
C GLY A 86 -0.55 -0.48 -2.12
N TYR A 87 -1.61 -0.78 -2.88
CA TYR A 87 -1.60 -1.78 -3.95
C TYR A 87 -0.46 -1.56 -4.95
N GLY A 88 -0.29 -0.34 -5.48
CA GLY A 88 0.71 -0.06 -6.53
C GLY A 88 2.15 -0.34 -6.11
N ILE A 89 2.49 -0.15 -4.83
CA ILE A 89 3.84 -0.42 -4.32
C ILE A 89 4.09 -1.93 -4.22
N ILE A 90 3.10 -2.68 -3.75
CA ILE A 90 3.18 -4.15 -3.70
C ILE A 90 3.22 -4.74 -5.11
N ALA A 91 2.39 -4.23 -6.02
CA ALA A 91 2.41 -4.63 -7.42
C ALA A 91 3.78 -4.36 -8.05
N SER A 92 4.34 -3.17 -7.84
CA SER A 92 5.70 -2.83 -8.25
C SER A 92 6.70 -3.86 -7.71
N VAL A 93 6.74 -4.09 -6.40
CA VAL A 93 7.67 -5.04 -5.76
C VAL A 93 7.57 -6.43 -6.38
N MET A 94 6.35 -6.92 -6.65
CA MET A 94 6.10 -8.23 -7.25
C MET A 94 6.46 -8.29 -8.74
N THR A 95 6.52 -7.16 -9.43
CA THR A 95 6.90 -7.03 -10.85
C THR A 95 8.34 -6.59 -11.08
N THR A 96 9.07 -6.19 -10.02
CA THR A 96 10.38 -5.53 -10.18
C THR A 96 11.45 -6.47 -10.72
N ASP A 97 12.25 -5.94 -11.64
CA ASP A 97 13.52 -6.52 -12.03
C ASP A 97 14.54 -6.46 -10.88
N ILE A 98 15.38 -7.50 -10.82
CA ILE A 98 16.33 -7.74 -9.73
C ILE A 98 17.38 -6.62 -9.63
N ASP A 99 17.71 -5.98 -10.74
CA ASP A 99 18.75 -4.95 -10.78
C ASP A 99 18.29 -3.62 -10.18
N LEU A 100 17.05 -3.19 -10.46
CA LEU A 100 16.47 -2.00 -9.84
C LEU A 100 16.32 -2.17 -8.31
N SER A 101 15.96 -3.39 -7.90
CA SER A 101 15.74 -3.70 -6.49
C SER A 101 17.02 -3.63 -5.65
N LYS A 102 18.18 -3.91 -6.24
CA LYS A 102 19.47 -3.82 -5.53
C LYS A 102 19.87 -2.38 -5.21
N GLU A 103 19.59 -1.43 -6.09
CA GLU A 103 19.92 -0.02 -5.89
C GLU A 103 19.10 0.61 -4.75
N VAL A 104 17.90 0.11 -4.52
CA VAL A 104 17.03 0.56 -3.42
C VAL A 104 17.53 0.05 -2.06
N VAL A 105 18.25 -1.08 -2.02
CA VAL A 105 18.75 -1.70 -0.78
C VAL A 105 20.12 -1.12 -0.40
N GLY A 106 20.10 0.03 0.29
CA GLY A 106 21.30 0.63 0.88
C GLY A 106 21.75 -0.02 2.20
N LEU A 107 22.99 0.25 2.63
CA LEU A 107 23.51 -0.20 3.93
C LEU A 107 22.64 0.27 5.11
N ASN A 108 22.10 1.49 5.03
CA ASN A 108 21.22 2.06 6.06
C ASN A 108 19.93 1.24 6.24
N PHE A 109 19.40 0.68 5.16
CA PHE A 109 18.22 -0.19 5.21
C PHE A 109 18.53 -1.48 5.99
N ILE A 110 19.68 -2.11 5.72
CA ILE A 110 20.09 -3.34 6.39
C ILE A 110 20.34 -3.09 7.89
N LEU A 111 21.05 -2.02 8.24
CA LEU A 111 21.30 -1.65 9.62
C LEU A 111 19.99 -1.40 10.39
N TRP A 112 19.05 -0.67 9.78
CA TRP A 112 17.72 -0.45 10.37
C TRP A 112 16.95 -1.75 10.53
N LEU A 113 16.94 -2.60 9.50
CA LEU A 113 16.25 -3.88 9.52
C LEU A 113 16.76 -4.74 10.67
N ILE A 114 18.07 -4.86 10.84
CA ILE A 114 18.69 -5.64 11.93
C ILE A 114 18.35 -5.00 13.28
N ALA A 115 18.55 -3.69 13.45
CA ALA A 115 18.33 -3.01 14.73
C ALA A 115 16.87 -3.13 15.22
N VAL A 116 15.90 -2.93 14.32
CA VAL A 116 14.47 -2.94 14.67
C VAL A 116 13.90 -4.36 14.77
N SER A 117 14.44 -5.33 14.02
CA SER A 117 13.94 -6.71 14.02
C SER A 117 14.67 -7.66 15.00
N ALA A 118 15.91 -7.38 15.41
CA ALA A 118 16.68 -8.27 16.27
C ALA A 118 15.97 -8.55 17.61
N LEU A 119 15.50 -7.49 18.28
CA LEU A 119 14.80 -7.60 19.56
C LEU A 119 13.51 -8.47 19.47
N PRO A 120 12.56 -8.19 18.56
CA PRO A 120 11.37 -9.03 18.44
C PRO A 120 11.68 -10.46 17.97
N LEU A 121 12.69 -10.67 17.12
CA LEU A 121 13.09 -12.02 16.69
C LEU A 121 13.66 -12.84 17.85
N ILE A 122 14.53 -12.25 18.68
CA ILE A 122 15.06 -12.90 19.88
C ILE A 122 13.92 -13.28 20.82
N LEU A 123 12.95 -12.38 21.04
CA LEU A 123 11.78 -12.66 21.87
C LEU A 123 10.91 -13.80 21.31
N ILE A 124 10.71 -13.89 19.99
CA ILE A 124 9.94 -14.97 19.34
C ILE A 124 10.63 -16.33 19.52
N TRP A 125 11.94 -16.38 19.31
CA TRP A 125 12.71 -17.62 19.32
C TRP A 125 13.06 -18.11 20.73
N ASN A 126 13.36 -17.21 21.65
CA ASN A 126 13.62 -17.54 23.05
C ASN A 126 12.33 -17.94 23.80
N ASN A 127 11.16 -17.48 23.34
CA ASN A 127 9.91 -17.86 23.96
C ASN A 127 9.58 -19.34 23.68
N ARG A 128 9.60 -20.14 24.75
CA ARG A 128 9.11 -21.51 24.76
C ARG A 128 7.57 -21.49 24.83
N CYS A 129 6.90 -21.04 23.76
CA CYS A 129 5.44 -21.03 23.66
C CYS A 129 4.86 -22.42 23.95
N ARG A 130 4.49 -22.72 25.20
CA ARG A 130 4.00 -24.03 25.66
C ARG A 130 2.53 -24.25 25.29
N TYR A 131 1.80 -23.17 25.03
CA TYR A 131 0.38 -23.16 24.73
C TYR A 131 0.14 -22.61 23.32
N THR A 132 0.07 -23.49 22.33
CA THR A 132 -0.46 -23.14 21.01
C THR A 132 -1.98 -23.03 21.10
N LEU A 133 -2.55 -22.16 20.26
CA LEU A 133 -3.98 -21.92 20.22
C LEU A 133 -4.80 -23.19 19.96
N LEU A 134 -4.27 -24.09 19.13
CA LEU A 134 -4.87 -25.39 18.84
C LEU A 134 -4.96 -26.31 20.08
N ARG A 135 -3.98 -26.22 20.98
CA ARG A 135 -3.97 -26.96 22.26
C ARG A 135 -4.92 -26.30 23.27
N GLN A 136 -5.01 -24.97 23.27
CA GLN A 136 -5.92 -24.20 24.12
C GLN A 136 -7.39 -24.37 23.72
N LEU A 137 -7.70 -24.40 22.42
CA LEU A 137 -9.05 -24.67 21.88
C LEU A 137 -9.56 -26.07 22.28
N ARG A 138 -8.65 -27.03 22.48
CA ARG A 138 -8.98 -28.40 22.85
C ARG A 138 -9.19 -28.62 24.36
N THR A 139 -8.73 -27.71 25.22
CA THR A 139 -8.69 -27.97 26.68
C THR A 139 -9.55 -27.04 27.53
N GLN A 140 -9.97 -25.86 27.06
CA GLN A 140 -10.84 -24.99 27.87
C GLN A 140 -11.82 -24.12 27.03
N GLY A 141 -13.11 -24.19 27.36
CA GLY A 141 -14.17 -23.35 26.76
C GLY A 141 -14.03 -21.85 27.03
N SER A 142 -13.23 -21.44 28.02
CA SER A 142 -12.92 -20.03 28.33
C SER A 142 -12.13 -19.31 27.23
N VAL A 143 -11.37 -20.05 26.42
CA VAL A 143 -10.56 -19.49 25.32
C VAL A 143 -11.43 -19.17 24.11
N PHE A 144 -12.51 -19.93 23.88
CA PHE A 144 -13.50 -19.61 22.87
C PHE A 144 -14.24 -18.32 23.22
N ALA A 145 -14.55 -18.10 24.51
CA ALA A 145 -15.09 -16.83 25.01
C ALA A 145 -14.08 -15.66 24.88
N ALA A 146 -12.79 -15.90 25.09
CA ALA A 146 -11.73 -14.90 24.86
C ALA A 146 -11.55 -14.56 23.36
N TRP A 147 -11.69 -15.54 22.45
CA TRP A 147 -11.66 -15.32 21.00
C TRP A 147 -12.91 -14.61 20.52
N ARG A 148 -14.11 -15.09 20.91
CA ARG A 148 -15.39 -14.44 20.62
C ARG A 148 -15.40 -13.00 21.13
N SER A 149 -14.89 -12.74 22.33
CA SER A 149 -14.80 -11.37 22.85
C SER A 149 -13.74 -10.52 22.15
N SER A 150 -12.61 -11.08 21.69
CA SER A 150 -11.59 -10.33 20.94
C SER A 150 -12.07 -10.02 19.53
N TYR A 151 -12.68 -10.98 18.85
CA TYR A 151 -13.33 -10.83 17.56
C TYR A 151 -14.50 -9.85 17.62
N TRP A 152 -15.37 -9.97 18.63
CA TRP A 152 -16.48 -9.04 18.85
C TRP A 152 -15.98 -7.64 19.20
N ARG A 153 -14.85 -7.51 19.93
CA ARG A 153 -14.20 -6.20 20.17
C ARG A 153 -13.65 -5.60 18.89
N VAL A 154 -12.96 -6.37 18.05
CA VAL A 154 -12.45 -5.88 16.75
C VAL A 154 -13.60 -5.48 15.82
N LEU A 155 -14.66 -6.29 15.74
CA LEU A 155 -15.84 -5.96 14.94
C LEU A 155 -16.62 -4.77 15.51
N TRP A 156 -16.79 -4.68 16.82
CA TRP A 156 -17.50 -3.59 17.47
C TRP A 156 -16.73 -2.28 17.34
N PHE A 157 -15.42 -2.27 17.57
CA PHE A 157 -14.57 -1.10 17.34
C PHE A 157 -14.48 -0.75 15.85
N GLY A 158 -14.35 -1.73 14.96
CA GLY A 158 -14.35 -1.52 13.51
C GLY A 158 -15.65 -0.92 12.99
N HIS A 159 -16.80 -1.46 13.42
CA HIS A 159 -18.12 -0.93 13.09
C HIS A 159 -18.32 0.47 13.67
N ARG A 160 -17.93 0.72 14.94
CA ARG A 160 -18.03 2.05 15.56
C ARG A 160 -17.09 3.07 14.90
N PHE A 161 -15.92 2.64 14.44
CA PHE A 161 -14.98 3.47 13.68
C PHE A 161 -15.57 3.86 12.31
N VAL A 162 -16.11 2.89 11.56
CA VAL A 162 -16.79 3.13 10.28
C VAL A 162 -18.03 4.03 10.46
N CYS A 163 -18.83 3.81 11.51
CA CYS A 163 -20.01 4.61 11.84
C CYS A 163 -19.66 6.03 12.30
N TRP A 164 -18.52 6.21 12.99
CA TRP A 164 -17.99 7.52 13.36
C TRP A 164 -17.45 8.31 12.14
N ILE A 165 -16.89 7.61 11.15
CA ILE A 165 -16.46 8.22 9.88
C ILE A 165 -17.67 8.62 9.04
N SER A 166 -18.68 7.75 8.95
CA SER A 166 -19.89 8.03 8.16
C SER A 166 -20.70 9.20 8.74
N SER A 167 -20.71 9.37 10.07
CA SER A 167 -21.34 10.54 10.69
C SER A 167 -20.59 11.85 10.38
N ARG A 168 -19.25 11.84 10.26
CA ARG A 168 -18.49 13.02 9.79
C ARG A 168 -18.71 13.34 8.30
N ARG A 169 -19.05 12.35 7.46
CA ARG A 169 -19.42 12.59 6.05
C ARG A 169 -20.71 13.43 5.93
N LYS A 170 -21.67 13.23 6.85
CA LYS A 170 -22.94 13.99 6.87
C LYS A 170 -22.75 15.50 7.13
N TRP A 171 -21.64 15.92 7.74
CA TRP A 171 -21.37 17.33 8.04
C TRP A 171 -20.62 18.10 6.94
N ARG A 172 -20.07 17.42 5.91
CA ARG A 172 -19.23 18.08 4.88
C ARG A 172 -19.86 18.23 3.50
N GLY A 173 -21.11 17.85 3.29
CA GLY A 173 -21.91 18.23 2.10
C GLY A 173 -21.33 17.87 0.73
N ARG A 174 -20.23 17.11 0.64
CA ARG A 174 -19.62 16.74 -0.64
C ARG A 174 -20.22 15.41 -1.14
N PRO A 175 -20.65 15.33 -2.41
CA PRO A 175 -21.19 14.11 -2.98
C PRO A 175 -20.17 12.97 -2.86
N ALA A 176 -20.67 11.76 -2.61
CA ALA A 176 -19.92 10.54 -2.34
C ALA A 176 -19.20 9.95 -3.57
N PHE A 177 -18.76 10.80 -4.49
CA PHE A 177 -17.98 10.40 -5.66
C PHE A 177 -16.51 10.70 -5.39
N ASP A 178 -15.66 9.68 -5.49
CA ASP A 178 -14.19 9.78 -5.52
C ASP A 178 -13.44 10.23 -4.25
N LEU A 179 -13.74 9.65 -3.08
CA LEU A 179 -12.71 9.54 -2.04
C LEU A 179 -12.49 8.07 -1.66
N PRO A 180 -11.23 7.60 -1.55
CA PRO A 180 -10.95 6.27 -1.04
C PRO A 180 -11.64 6.12 0.33
N SER A 181 -12.25 4.96 0.58
CA SER A 181 -12.83 4.66 1.88
C SER A 181 -11.78 4.94 2.94
N TYR A 182 -12.06 5.82 3.91
CA TYR A 182 -11.08 6.19 4.95
C TYR A 182 -10.62 4.95 5.72
N GLY A 183 -11.45 3.91 5.81
CA GLY A 183 -11.06 2.59 6.32
C GLY A 183 -9.95 1.94 5.47
N GLY A 184 -10.01 2.03 4.15
CA GLY A 184 -8.95 1.60 3.24
C GLY A 184 -7.69 2.46 3.35
N VAL A 185 -7.82 3.78 3.48
CA VAL A 185 -6.67 4.68 3.71
C VAL A 185 -5.97 4.34 5.02
N VAL A 186 -6.73 4.09 6.08
CA VAL A 186 -6.22 3.70 7.41
C VAL A 186 -5.58 2.33 7.38
N ALA A 187 -6.23 1.34 6.73
CA ALA A 187 -5.67 0.00 6.58
C ALA A 187 -4.31 0.02 5.86
N ASN A 188 -4.19 0.83 4.81
CA ASN A 188 -2.96 1.02 4.03
C ASN A 188 -1.92 1.93 4.72
N SER A 189 -2.29 2.61 5.81
CA SER A 189 -1.38 3.51 6.54
C SER A 189 -0.60 2.81 7.66
N TYR A 190 -1.16 1.76 8.27
CA TYR A 190 -0.63 1.17 9.49
C TYR A 190 -0.08 -0.24 9.29
N LEU A 191 1.00 -0.57 9.99
CA LEU A 191 1.64 -1.89 10.01
C LEU A 191 0.92 -2.84 10.98
N PRO A 192 0.80 -4.14 10.65
CA PRO A 192 1.11 -4.82 9.40
C PRO A 192 -0.08 -4.85 8.44
N SER A 193 -1.18 -4.16 8.75
CA SER A 193 -2.40 -4.23 7.94
C SER A 193 -2.17 -3.73 6.52
N ASN A 194 -1.30 -2.75 6.35
CA ASN A 194 -0.98 -2.08 5.10
C ASN A 194 -0.48 -3.01 4.00
N TRP A 195 0.67 -3.64 4.20
CA TRP A 195 1.30 -4.53 3.24
C TRP A 195 0.48 -5.82 3.10
N LEU A 196 -0.20 -6.26 4.16
CA LEU A 196 -1.04 -7.45 4.12
C LEU A 196 -2.32 -7.25 3.30
N SER A 197 -3.03 -6.13 3.48
CA SER A 197 -4.23 -5.83 2.67
C SER A 197 -3.86 -5.59 1.22
N ALA A 198 -2.75 -4.88 0.96
CA ALA A 198 -2.25 -4.66 -0.38
C ALA A 198 -1.83 -5.97 -1.08
N LEU A 199 -1.13 -6.88 -0.39
CA LEU A 199 -0.82 -8.22 -0.91
C LEU A 199 -2.08 -9.06 -1.16
N GLY A 200 -3.05 -9.02 -0.25
CA GLY A 200 -4.32 -9.73 -0.42
C GLY A 200 -5.09 -9.25 -1.65
N LEU A 201 -5.17 -7.94 -1.84
CA LEU A 201 -5.77 -7.33 -3.04
C LEU A 201 -5.00 -7.71 -4.32
N TYR A 202 -3.67 -7.68 -4.28
CA TYR A 202 -2.84 -8.12 -5.41
C TYR A 202 -3.08 -9.58 -5.77
N ALA A 203 -3.09 -10.48 -4.79
CA ALA A 203 -3.35 -11.90 -5.00
C ALA A 203 -4.75 -12.13 -5.58
N TRP A 204 -5.77 -11.43 -5.04
CA TRP A 204 -7.13 -11.51 -5.56
C TRP A 204 -7.23 -11.04 -7.01
N ALA A 205 -6.68 -9.86 -7.31
CA ALA A 205 -6.66 -9.29 -8.66
C ALA A 205 -5.97 -10.23 -9.66
N ARG A 206 -4.87 -10.89 -9.27
CA ARG A 206 -4.18 -11.87 -10.12
C ARG A 206 -5.01 -13.13 -10.39
N VAL A 207 -5.76 -13.61 -9.40
CA VAL A 207 -6.64 -14.77 -9.56
C VAL A 207 -7.81 -14.43 -10.46
N ASP A 208 -8.42 -13.26 -10.27
CA ASP A 208 -9.52 -12.74 -11.07
C ASP A 208 -9.10 -12.57 -12.55
N GLU A 209 -7.95 -11.92 -12.77
CA GLU A 209 -7.34 -11.73 -14.09
C GLU A 209 -7.01 -13.08 -14.78
N SER A 210 -6.53 -14.07 -14.02
CA SER A 210 -6.26 -15.41 -14.56
C SER A 210 -7.55 -16.17 -14.95
N SER A 211 -8.66 -15.86 -14.30
CA SER A 211 -9.96 -16.50 -14.57
C SER A 211 -10.62 -15.90 -15.82
N ASP A 212 -10.47 -14.60 -16.03
CA ASP A 212 -11.09 -13.85 -17.13
C ASP A 212 -10.32 -13.91 -18.47
N ASN A 213 -9.15 -14.55 -18.51
CA ASN A 213 -8.31 -14.70 -19.70
C ASN A 213 -9.03 -15.38 -20.90
N ASN A 214 -10.13 -16.11 -20.66
CA ASN A 214 -10.89 -16.77 -21.72
C ASN A 214 -11.77 -15.81 -22.55
N SER A 215 -11.94 -14.55 -22.13
CA SER A 215 -12.80 -13.56 -22.81
C SER A 215 -12.02 -12.45 -23.53
N LEU A 216 -10.68 -12.48 -23.47
CA LEU A 216 -9.84 -11.40 -24.00
C LEU A 216 -9.84 -11.39 -25.53
N LEU A 217 -10.42 -10.32 -26.09
CA LEU A 217 -10.36 -10.02 -27.53
C LEU A 217 -8.97 -9.51 -27.88
N ASN A 218 -8.26 -10.19 -28.77
CA ASN A 218 -7.01 -9.67 -29.33
C ASN A 218 -7.33 -8.56 -30.36
N PRO A 219 -7.05 -7.26 -30.06
CA PRO A 219 -7.42 -6.17 -30.94
C PRO A 219 -6.65 -6.23 -32.27
N ALA A 220 -5.44 -6.78 -32.31
CA ALA A 220 -4.64 -6.91 -33.53
C ALA A 220 -5.25 -7.91 -34.53
N LYS A 221 -6.04 -8.89 -34.04
CA LYS A 221 -6.78 -9.81 -34.92
C LYS A 221 -8.11 -9.25 -35.40
N LYS A 222 -8.69 -8.29 -34.68
CA LYS A 222 -10.02 -7.72 -34.96
C LYS A 222 -9.94 -6.45 -35.82
N PHE A 223 -8.86 -5.68 -35.70
CA PHE A 223 -8.69 -4.42 -36.40
C PHE A 223 -7.48 -4.50 -37.35
N THR A 224 -7.76 -4.46 -38.65
CA THR A 224 -6.72 -4.39 -39.68
C THR A 224 -6.60 -2.95 -40.14
N TYR A 225 -5.41 -2.37 -40.04
CA TYR A 225 -5.14 -1.04 -40.60
C TYR A 225 -5.03 -1.15 -42.13
N GLN A 226 -5.87 -0.42 -42.85
CA GLN A 226 -5.74 -0.26 -44.30
C GLN A 226 -5.12 1.11 -44.56
N ALA A 227 -3.90 1.12 -45.08
CA ALA A 227 -3.22 2.35 -45.45
C ALA A 227 -3.89 2.96 -46.69
N PRO A 228 -4.13 4.28 -46.73
CA PRO A 228 -4.58 4.95 -47.95
C PRO A 228 -3.47 4.87 -49.02
N GLN A 229 -3.83 4.66 -50.28
CA GLN A 229 -2.89 4.38 -51.39
C GLN A 229 -1.95 5.56 -51.77
N ASN A 230 -2.07 6.72 -51.14
CA ASN A 230 -1.45 7.96 -51.59
C ASN A 230 -0.77 8.73 -50.43
N VAL A 231 -0.11 8.01 -49.53
CA VAL A 231 0.55 8.58 -48.35
C VAL A 231 1.98 8.06 -48.29
N ASP A 232 2.94 8.97 -48.19
CA ASP A 232 4.35 8.64 -47.97
C ASP A 232 4.54 7.90 -46.63
N ASP A 233 5.57 7.05 -46.55
CA ASP A 233 5.90 6.28 -45.34
C ASP A 233 6.01 7.20 -44.11
N THR A 234 5.07 7.07 -43.18
CA THR A 234 5.01 7.89 -41.96
C THR A 234 5.60 7.12 -40.79
N TYR A 235 6.71 7.63 -40.24
CA TYR A 235 7.34 7.08 -39.04
C TYR A 235 6.89 7.83 -37.79
N VAL A 236 6.33 7.09 -36.83
CA VAL A 236 5.94 7.62 -35.53
C VAL A 236 6.85 7.01 -34.47
N VAL A 237 7.61 7.85 -33.78
CA VAL A 237 8.42 7.45 -32.62
C VAL A 237 7.70 7.85 -31.35
N PHE A 238 7.34 6.86 -30.53
CA PHE A 238 6.72 7.09 -29.24
C PHE A 238 7.74 6.88 -28.12
N ILE A 239 8.08 7.95 -27.40
CA ILE A 239 9.04 7.94 -26.30
C ILE A 239 8.26 7.96 -24.99
N ILE A 240 8.40 6.90 -24.19
CA ILE A 240 7.81 6.82 -22.84
C ILE A 240 8.88 7.21 -21.84
N GLY A 241 8.69 8.34 -21.18
CA GLY A 241 9.54 8.77 -20.07
C GLY A 241 9.26 7.98 -18.79
N GLU A 242 10.22 7.98 -17.87
CA GLU A 242 10.12 7.26 -16.60
C GLU A 242 9.69 8.17 -15.44
N THR A 243 10.60 8.98 -14.89
CA THR A 243 10.33 9.79 -13.68
C THR A 243 10.48 11.30 -13.93
N THR A 244 10.34 11.73 -15.17
CA THR A 244 10.49 13.15 -15.53
C THR A 244 9.24 13.93 -15.14
N ARG A 245 9.42 14.96 -14.29
CA ARG A 245 8.34 15.87 -13.91
C ARG A 245 8.41 17.17 -14.71
N TRP A 246 7.25 17.65 -15.15
CA TRP A 246 7.13 18.85 -15.99
C TRP A 246 7.57 20.13 -15.27
N ASP A 247 7.49 20.18 -13.93
CA ASP A 247 7.87 21.34 -13.12
C ASP A 247 9.39 21.61 -13.09
N HIS A 248 10.21 20.63 -13.48
CA HIS A 248 11.67 20.74 -13.56
C HIS A 248 12.20 20.81 -15.00
N MET A 249 11.33 21.05 -15.99
CA MET A 249 11.74 21.16 -17.40
C MET A 249 11.85 22.64 -17.80
N GLY A 250 13.00 23.03 -18.36
CA GLY A 250 13.26 24.39 -18.82
C GLY A 250 12.21 24.90 -19.81
N ILE A 251 11.70 24.02 -20.69
CA ILE A 251 10.64 24.36 -21.66
C ILE A 251 9.31 24.81 -21.02
N PHE A 252 9.07 24.45 -19.75
CA PHE A 252 7.89 24.88 -18.99
C PHE A 252 8.14 26.07 -18.06
N GLY A 253 9.34 26.67 -18.11
CA GLY A 253 9.72 27.85 -17.34
C GLY A 253 10.49 27.55 -16.04
N TYR A 254 11.14 26.39 -15.93
CA TYR A 254 12.00 26.08 -14.78
C TYR A 254 13.26 26.99 -14.76
N GLU A 255 13.70 27.40 -13.57
CA GLU A 255 14.81 28.36 -13.39
C GLU A 255 16.12 27.89 -14.02
N ARG A 256 16.36 26.58 -14.08
CA ARG A 256 17.52 26.00 -14.77
C ARG A 256 17.11 25.47 -16.13
N ASN A 257 17.91 25.79 -17.16
CA ASN A 257 17.68 25.26 -18.50
C ASN A 257 18.08 23.77 -18.59
N THR A 258 17.15 22.89 -18.22
CA THR A 258 17.31 21.43 -18.24
C THR A 258 17.03 20.81 -19.61
N THR A 259 16.44 21.56 -20.55
CA THR A 259 16.04 21.07 -21.87
C THR A 259 16.57 21.96 -23.01
N PRO A 260 17.89 22.22 -23.09
CA PRO A 260 18.46 23.18 -24.05
C PRO A 260 18.33 22.72 -25.51
N LYS A 261 18.44 21.41 -25.77
CA LYS A 261 18.32 20.85 -27.13
C LYS A 261 16.88 20.89 -27.64
N LEU A 262 15.92 20.54 -26.78
CA LEU A 262 14.50 20.58 -27.14
C LEU A 262 14.01 22.01 -27.42
N ALA A 263 14.56 23.01 -26.74
CA ALA A 263 14.21 24.42 -26.98
C ALA A 263 14.65 24.95 -28.36
N GLN A 264 15.56 24.26 -29.06
CA GLN A 264 16.05 24.66 -30.39
C GLN A 264 15.23 24.06 -31.54
N GLU A 265 14.29 23.16 -31.24
CA GLU A 265 13.47 22.48 -32.24
C GLU A 265 12.34 23.37 -32.76
N LYS A 266 12.24 23.52 -34.09
CA LYS A 266 11.37 24.51 -34.74
C LYS A 266 9.87 24.18 -34.69
N ASN A 267 9.50 22.90 -34.57
CA ASN A 267 8.11 22.43 -34.65
C ASN A 267 7.67 21.71 -33.36
N LEU A 268 8.18 22.13 -32.20
CA LEU A 268 7.89 21.48 -30.92
C LEU A 268 6.61 22.02 -30.29
N ALA A 269 5.63 21.15 -30.06
CA ALA A 269 4.46 21.42 -29.25
C ALA A 269 4.64 20.79 -27.85
N ALA A 270 4.65 21.61 -26.80
CA ALA A 270 4.82 21.16 -25.42
C ALA A 270 3.50 21.28 -24.64
N PHE A 271 3.02 20.16 -24.10
CA PHE A 271 1.78 20.12 -23.31
C PHE A 271 2.06 19.71 -21.87
N ARG A 272 1.35 20.33 -20.92
CA ARG A 272 1.37 19.92 -19.52
C ARG A 272 0.47 18.69 -19.34
N GLY A 273 1.09 17.53 -19.19
CA GLY A 273 0.40 16.28 -18.90
C GLY A 273 0.30 16.01 -17.40
N TYR A 274 -0.81 15.39 -16.99
CA TYR A 274 -0.96 14.78 -15.68
C TYR A 274 -0.99 13.26 -15.85
N SER A 275 -0.16 12.55 -15.09
CA SER A 275 -0.11 11.09 -15.15
C SER A 275 -1.40 10.46 -14.63
N CYS A 276 -1.72 9.26 -15.14
CA CYS A 276 -2.86 8.49 -14.68
C CYS A 276 -2.65 7.97 -13.25
N ASP A 277 -1.42 7.57 -12.92
CA ASP A 277 -0.99 7.12 -11.60
C ASP A 277 0.36 7.76 -11.25
N THR A 278 0.77 7.61 -10.00
CA THR A 278 2.05 8.06 -9.44
C THR A 278 2.95 6.90 -9.03
N ALA A 279 2.42 5.68 -9.01
CA ALA A 279 3.17 4.47 -8.68
C ALA A 279 3.61 3.75 -9.97
N THR A 280 4.91 3.77 -10.26
CA THR A 280 5.61 2.94 -11.28
C THR A 280 5.25 3.15 -12.76
N ASN A 281 6.26 3.04 -13.62
CA ASN A 281 6.08 3.11 -15.08
C ASN A 281 5.11 2.05 -15.59
N SER A 282 5.18 0.82 -15.07
CA SER A 282 4.34 -0.29 -15.54
C SER A 282 2.84 -0.01 -15.40
N HIS A 283 2.40 0.53 -14.26
CA HIS A 283 1.00 0.90 -14.04
C HIS A 283 0.59 2.14 -14.83
N CYS A 284 1.46 3.15 -14.93
CA CYS A 284 1.19 4.33 -15.75
C CYS A 284 1.06 3.96 -17.24
N VAL A 285 1.94 3.08 -17.73
CA VAL A 285 1.95 2.56 -19.10
C VAL A 285 0.70 1.72 -19.35
N ALA A 286 0.35 0.81 -18.44
CA ALA A 286 -0.90 0.04 -18.57
C ALA A 286 -2.13 0.96 -18.69
N CYS A 287 -2.21 2.02 -17.88
CA CYS A 287 -3.30 3.00 -17.99
C CYS A 287 -3.25 3.83 -19.28
N LEU A 288 -2.07 4.12 -19.83
CA LEU A 288 -1.95 4.83 -21.12
C LEU A 288 -2.55 4.03 -22.29
N TYR A 289 -2.45 2.71 -22.24
CA TYR A 289 -2.94 1.81 -23.30
C TYR A 289 -4.36 1.30 -23.06
N ASP A 290 -4.94 1.53 -21.89
CA ASP A 290 -6.33 1.16 -21.62
C ASP A 290 -7.29 2.08 -22.38
N ARG A 291 -8.19 1.49 -23.17
CA ARG A 291 -9.23 2.20 -23.94
C ARG A 291 -10.30 2.78 -23.03
N VAL A 292 -10.45 2.27 -21.81
CA VAL A 292 -11.42 2.78 -20.85
C VAL A 292 -10.75 3.76 -19.91
N GLY A 293 -10.72 5.03 -20.32
CA GLY A 293 -10.13 6.09 -19.49
C GLY A 293 -10.62 6.05 -18.04
N ARG A 294 -9.69 5.91 -17.09
CA ARG A 294 -9.76 6.03 -15.61
C ARG A 294 -10.91 5.37 -14.83
N LYS A 295 -11.97 4.85 -15.46
CA LYS A 295 -13.17 4.34 -14.78
C LYS A 295 -13.00 2.91 -14.28
N ILE A 296 -12.23 2.06 -14.94
CA ILE A 296 -12.08 0.64 -14.57
C ILE A 296 -11.00 0.44 -13.48
N ILE A 297 -9.89 1.16 -13.56
CA ILE A 297 -8.82 1.06 -12.54
C ILE A 297 -9.31 1.51 -11.14
N ARG A 298 -10.33 2.39 -11.07
CA ARG A 298 -10.93 2.85 -9.81
C ARG A 298 -11.95 1.88 -9.19
N SER A 299 -12.50 0.91 -9.93
CA SER A 299 -13.42 -0.08 -9.35
C SER A 299 -12.70 -1.25 -8.68
N ALA A 300 -11.38 -1.34 -8.84
CA ALA A 300 -10.51 -2.32 -8.18
C ALA A 300 -9.81 -1.80 -6.90
N HIS A 301 -10.17 -0.59 -6.44
CA HIS A 301 -9.62 0.05 -5.23
C HIS A 301 -10.58 0.09 -4.04
#